data_AF-D4JUN9-F1
#
_entry.id   AF-D4JUN9-F1
#
_cell.length_a   1.000
_cell.length_b   1.000
_cell.length_c   1.000
_cell.angle_alpha   90.00
_cell.angle_beta   90.00
_cell.angle_gamma   90.00
#
_symmetry.space_group_name_H-M   'P 1'
#
loop_
_entity.id
_entity.type
_entity.pdbx_description
1 polymer ?
#
loop_
_entity_poly.entity_id
_entity_poly.type
_entity_poly.pdbx_seq_one_letter_code
_entity_poly.pdbx_strand_id
1 'polypeptide(L)'
;MSQVNTRLHIRVASYDVWKRFKKQDLSEYELEDLSEIDADSYVIDESSFDDIEDIVRIISKVLGKDGIVIADLTDLNIDPFTECYFYLGERVRKASFIEGYSKPDLCCMAYETEIENIDKWLNYAKFRTSEQEQQVMLSCGIVEINGNYKEIKKNITGLPQIAYLRETSMNNRAEVIEKSLIGEEVYFVEAANEYDPFRLEVFSELGSLGYLDSYISETIMPLMESKRLDYTARIAELVKLSERNKHAKSSIVGISIDAKMSDIPVHPKASVPHIER
;
A
#
# COMPACT_ATOMS: atom_id res chain seq x y z
N MET A 1 -35.33 -3.65 5.81
CA MET A 1 -33.97 -4.04 5.37
C MET A 1 -33.10 -3.84 6.59
N SER A 2 -32.49 -4.89 7.13
CA SER A 2 -31.50 -4.71 8.20
C SER A 2 -30.41 -3.81 7.65
N GLN A 3 -30.03 -2.77 8.38
CA GLN A 3 -28.85 -1.97 8.06
C GLN A 3 -27.62 -2.52 8.79
N VAL A 4 -27.62 -3.84 9.03
CA VAL A 4 -26.49 -4.58 9.58
C VAL A 4 -25.80 -5.25 8.42
N ASN A 5 -24.52 -4.98 8.27
CA ASN A 5 -23.66 -5.65 7.31
C ASN A 5 -22.41 -6.16 8.03
N THR A 6 -22.00 -7.39 7.73
CA THR A 6 -20.73 -7.95 8.16
C THR A 6 -19.89 -8.31 6.94
N ARG A 7 -18.62 -7.90 6.98
CA ARG A 7 -17.64 -8.14 5.92
C ARG A 7 -16.43 -8.85 6.48
N LEU A 8 -15.81 -9.71 5.68
CA LEU A 8 -14.66 -10.51 6.04
C LEU A 8 -13.71 -10.60 4.85
N HIS A 9 -12.42 -10.42 5.08
CA HIS A 9 -11.39 -10.70 4.10
C HIS A 9 -10.23 -11.44 4.77
N ILE A 10 -9.96 -12.63 4.27
CA ILE A 10 -8.80 -13.46 4.63
C ILE A 10 -7.78 -13.37 3.49
N ARG A 11 -6.53 -13.06 3.80
CA ARG A 11 -5.42 -13.07 2.85
C ARG A 11 -4.32 -13.99 3.35
N VAL A 12 -3.81 -14.87 2.50
CA VAL A 12 -2.76 -15.84 2.83
C VAL A 12 -1.48 -15.56 2.05
N ALA A 13 -0.34 -15.85 2.66
CA ALA A 13 0.97 -15.72 2.01
C ALA A 13 1.22 -16.83 0.95
N SER A 14 0.48 -17.94 1.03
CA SER A 14 0.56 -19.08 0.10
C SER A 14 -0.73 -19.87 0.09
N TYR A 15 -1.09 -20.45 -1.06
CA TYR A 15 -2.32 -21.25 -1.24
C TYR A 15 -2.32 -22.51 -0.37
N ASP A 16 -1.14 -23.00 0.05
CA ASP A 16 -1.04 -24.16 0.95
C ASP A 16 -1.62 -23.89 2.35
N VAL A 17 -1.81 -22.62 2.73
CA VAL A 17 -2.44 -22.26 4.01
C VAL A 17 -3.89 -22.70 4.05
N TRP A 18 -4.62 -22.65 2.94
CA TRP A 18 -6.04 -23.07 2.86
C TRP A 18 -6.23 -24.52 3.28
N LYS A 19 -5.32 -25.42 2.90
CA LYS A 19 -5.37 -26.84 3.26
C LYS A 19 -5.39 -27.09 4.79
N ARG A 20 -4.94 -26.13 5.59
CA ARG A 20 -4.96 -26.21 7.07
C ARG A 20 -6.38 -26.08 7.63
N PHE A 21 -7.30 -25.47 6.89
CA PHE A 21 -8.71 -25.32 7.28
C PHE A 21 -9.52 -26.61 7.19
N LYS A 22 -9.02 -27.67 6.54
CA LYS A 22 -9.72 -28.96 6.38
C LYS A 22 -10.19 -29.62 7.69
N LYS A 23 -9.59 -29.23 8.83
CA LYS A 23 -9.94 -29.75 10.17
C LYS A 23 -10.78 -28.78 11.00
N GLN A 24 -11.12 -27.61 10.47
CA GLN A 24 -11.98 -26.64 11.12
C GLN A 24 -13.37 -26.77 10.55
N ASP A 25 -14.35 -26.98 11.41
CA ASP A 25 -15.74 -26.86 11.04
C ASP A 25 -16.16 -25.41 11.27
N LEU A 26 -16.42 -24.68 10.19
CA LEU A 26 -16.94 -23.31 10.20
C LEU A 26 -18.38 -23.25 9.68
N SER A 27 -19.02 -24.41 9.46
CA SER A 27 -20.38 -24.47 8.91
C SER A 27 -21.42 -23.89 9.86
N GLU A 28 -21.14 -23.88 11.17
CA GLU A 28 -21.97 -23.21 12.18
C GLU A 28 -22.06 -21.69 11.96
N TYR A 29 -21.09 -21.11 11.26
CA TYR A 29 -21.03 -19.70 10.91
C TYR A 29 -21.41 -19.44 9.44
N GLU A 30 -22.01 -20.43 8.75
CA GLU A 30 -22.38 -20.35 7.34
C GLU A 30 -21.21 -20.05 6.38
N LEU A 31 -19.97 -20.33 6.80
CA LEU A 31 -18.80 -20.23 5.96
C LEU A 31 -18.62 -21.50 5.13
N GLU A 32 -18.31 -21.33 3.85
CA GLU A 32 -17.93 -22.43 2.96
C GLU A 32 -16.64 -23.11 3.42
N ASP A 33 -16.35 -24.30 2.88
CA ASP A 33 -15.09 -25.00 3.17
C ASP A 33 -13.91 -24.22 2.58
N LEU A 34 -13.26 -23.43 3.44
CA LEU A 34 -12.09 -22.61 3.09
C LEU A 34 -10.89 -23.45 2.60
N SER A 35 -10.90 -24.78 2.79
CA SER A 35 -9.79 -25.64 2.39
C SER A 35 -9.73 -25.94 0.89
N GLU A 36 -10.79 -25.60 0.15
CA GLU A 36 -10.88 -25.80 -1.31
C GLU A 36 -10.52 -24.54 -2.11
N ILE A 37 -10.14 -23.45 -1.45
CA ILE A 37 -9.81 -22.17 -2.08
C ILE A 37 -8.48 -22.26 -2.85
N ASP A 38 -8.51 -21.84 -4.12
CA ASP A 38 -7.35 -21.77 -5.02
C ASP A 38 -7.03 -20.31 -5.42
N ALA A 39 -6.88 -19.46 -4.41
CA ALA A 39 -6.57 -18.03 -4.53
C ALA A 39 -5.70 -17.56 -3.36
N ASP A 40 -5.14 -16.35 -3.38
CA ASP A 40 -4.46 -15.77 -2.20
C ASP A 40 -5.43 -15.13 -1.22
N SER A 41 -6.69 -14.92 -1.60
CA SER A 41 -7.70 -14.28 -0.77
C SER A 41 -9.04 -15.01 -0.79
N TYR A 42 -9.81 -14.77 0.27
CA TYR A 42 -11.22 -15.09 0.40
C TYR A 42 -11.96 -13.87 0.94
N VAL A 43 -13.05 -13.48 0.29
CA VAL A 43 -13.77 -12.24 0.59
C VAL A 43 -15.26 -12.51 0.72
N ILE A 44 -15.86 -11.96 1.77
CA ILE A 44 -17.30 -11.83 1.96
C ILE A 44 -17.57 -10.35 2.18
N ASP A 45 -18.29 -9.72 1.25
CA ASP A 45 -18.56 -8.27 1.28
C ASP A 45 -19.97 -7.92 1.79
N GLU A 46 -20.85 -8.93 1.85
CA GLU A 46 -22.19 -8.77 2.43
C GLU A 46 -22.62 -10.05 3.16
N SER A 47 -22.81 -9.94 4.47
CA SER A 47 -23.30 -11.01 5.34
C SER A 47 -23.98 -10.45 6.59
N SER A 48 -24.49 -11.32 7.46
CA SER A 48 -25.11 -10.99 8.74
C SER A 48 -24.61 -11.94 9.83
N PHE A 49 -23.29 -12.07 9.96
CA PHE A 49 -22.71 -12.92 11.00
C PHE A 49 -22.89 -12.28 12.38
N ASP A 50 -23.57 -12.98 13.28
CA ASP A 50 -23.77 -12.50 14.65
C ASP A 50 -22.46 -12.57 15.48
N ASP A 51 -21.58 -13.54 15.20
CA ASP A 51 -20.38 -13.86 16.00
C ASP A 51 -19.05 -13.61 15.27
N ILE A 52 -18.92 -12.46 14.60
CA ILE A 52 -17.73 -12.13 13.78
C ILE A 52 -16.40 -12.17 14.58
N GLU A 53 -16.43 -11.86 15.87
CA GLU A 53 -15.26 -11.97 16.74
C GLU A 53 -14.74 -13.40 16.82
N ASP A 54 -15.64 -14.37 17.01
CA ASP A 54 -15.29 -15.79 17.15
C ASP A 54 -14.81 -16.36 15.83
N ILE A 55 -15.43 -15.97 14.71
CA ILE A 55 -14.98 -16.30 13.36
C ILE A 55 -13.52 -15.86 13.16
N VAL A 56 -13.21 -14.58 13.44
CA VAL A 56 -11.84 -14.04 13.33
C VAL A 56 -10.88 -14.77 14.28
N ARG A 57 -11.32 -15.12 15.50
CA ARG A 57 -10.51 -15.89 16.46
C ARG A 57 -10.21 -17.30 15.98
N ILE A 58 -11.15 -18.01 15.36
CA ILE A 58 -10.92 -19.36 14.84
C ILE A 58 -10.00 -19.29 13.63
N ILE A 59 -10.28 -18.39 12.67
CA ILE A 59 -9.46 -18.19 11.47
C ILE A 59 -8.01 -17.83 11.84
N SER A 60 -7.81 -16.87 12.75
CA SER A 60 -6.46 -16.41 13.13
C SER A 60 -5.56 -17.53 13.67
N LYS A 61 -6.12 -18.50 14.41
CA LYS A 61 -5.37 -19.66 14.92
C LYS A 61 -4.83 -20.55 13.79
N VAL A 62 -5.56 -20.65 12.68
CA VAL A 62 -5.16 -21.45 11.51
C VAL A 62 -4.12 -20.73 10.68
N LEU A 63 -4.29 -19.41 10.49
CA LEU A 63 -3.40 -18.57 9.71
C LEU A 63 -2.00 -18.48 10.34
N GLY A 64 -1.93 -18.19 11.65
CA GLY A 64 -0.68 -17.92 12.33
C GLY A 64 0.14 -16.85 11.60
N LYS A 65 1.43 -17.13 11.35
CA LYS A 65 2.32 -16.19 10.66
C LYS A 65 2.17 -16.16 9.13
N ASP A 66 1.32 -16.99 8.55
CA ASP A 66 1.22 -17.20 7.10
C ASP A 66 -0.04 -16.57 6.49
N GLY A 67 -0.75 -15.72 7.24
CA GLY A 67 -1.93 -15.04 6.75
C GLY A 67 -2.46 -13.98 7.70
N ILE A 68 -3.37 -13.18 7.19
CA ILE A 68 -4.09 -12.12 7.90
C ILE A 68 -5.59 -12.25 7.67
N VAL A 69 -6.37 -11.70 8.59
CA VAL A 69 -7.82 -11.58 8.43
C VAL A 69 -8.28 -10.22 8.96
N ILE A 70 -9.10 -9.53 8.19
CA ILE A 70 -9.81 -8.32 8.61
C ILE A 70 -11.32 -8.56 8.49
N ALA A 71 -12.07 -7.95 9.36
CA ALA A 71 -13.51 -7.97 9.34
C ALA A 71 -14.07 -6.68 9.93
N ASP A 72 -15.26 -6.30 9.48
CA ASP A 72 -16.06 -5.30 10.16
C ASP A 72 -17.53 -5.69 10.19
N LEU A 73 -18.20 -5.22 11.23
CA LEU A 73 -19.65 -5.25 11.37
C LEU A 73 -20.09 -3.80 11.48
N THR A 74 -20.94 -3.36 10.56
CA THR A 74 -21.58 -2.05 10.60
C THR A 74 -23.06 -2.23 10.88
N ASP A 75 -23.59 -1.53 11.87
CA ASP A 75 -25.01 -1.42 12.16
C ASP A 75 -25.40 0.07 12.11
N LEU A 76 -26.28 0.44 11.17
CA LEU A 76 -26.78 1.82 11.04
C LEU A 76 -28.16 2.05 11.64
N ASN A 77 -28.71 1.11 12.42
CA ASN A 77 -30.09 1.19 12.92
C ASN A 77 -30.27 2.34 13.93
N ILE A 78 -30.20 2.05 15.23
CA ILE A 78 -30.35 3.04 16.30
C ILE A 78 -29.00 3.13 17.01
N ASP A 79 -28.36 4.29 16.93
CA ASP A 79 -26.97 4.56 17.31
C ASP A 79 -25.92 3.89 16.41
N PRO A 80 -25.69 4.43 15.19
CA PRO A 80 -24.81 3.82 14.21
C PRO A 80 -23.40 3.54 14.73
N PHE A 81 -22.93 2.33 14.47
CA PHE A 81 -21.59 1.91 14.85
C PHE A 81 -20.95 0.98 13.82
N THR A 82 -19.62 0.93 13.87
CA THR A 82 -18.81 -0.09 13.21
C THR A 82 -17.88 -0.73 14.23
N GLU A 83 -17.84 -2.05 14.28
CA GLU A 83 -16.83 -2.82 15.01
C GLU A 83 -15.91 -3.53 14.03
N CYS A 84 -14.61 -3.30 14.17
CA CYS A 84 -13.57 -3.95 13.39
C CYS A 84 -12.90 -5.05 14.22
N TYR A 85 -12.79 -6.24 13.63
CA TYR A 85 -12.08 -7.38 14.19
C TYR A 85 -11.01 -7.83 13.23
N PHE A 86 -9.76 -7.92 13.69
CA PHE A 86 -8.67 -8.25 12.78
C PHE A 86 -7.51 -8.96 13.46
N TYR A 87 -6.79 -9.75 12.66
CA TYR A 87 -5.55 -10.42 13.03
C TYR A 87 -4.53 -10.20 11.92
N LEU A 88 -3.39 -9.61 12.28
CA LEU A 88 -2.31 -9.29 11.36
C LEU A 88 -1.02 -10.07 11.67
N GLY A 89 -1.11 -11.19 12.40
CA GLY A 89 0.03 -12.07 12.70
C GLY A 89 0.46 -12.18 14.16
N GLU A 90 -0.13 -11.39 15.07
CA GLU A 90 0.22 -11.40 16.49
C GLU A 90 -0.96 -11.80 17.38
N ARG A 91 -2.01 -10.95 17.43
CA ARG A 91 -3.21 -11.18 18.24
C ARG A 91 -4.45 -10.66 17.53
N VAL A 92 -5.60 -11.20 17.90
CA VAL A 92 -6.89 -10.64 17.47
C VAL A 92 -7.10 -9.31 18.18
N ARG A 93 -7.46 -8.28 17.41
CA ARG A 93 -7.72 -6.91 17.87
C ARG A 93 -9.15 -6.53 17.55
N LYS A 94 -9.70 -5.70 18.42
CA LYS A 94 -11.01 -5.06 18.28
C LYS A 94 -10.83 -3.54 18.27
N ALA A 95 -11.55 -2.87 17.39
CA ALA A 95 -11.77 -1.43 17.45
C ALA A 95 -13.26 -1.14 17.21
N SER A 96 -13.84 -0.23 17.98
CA SER A 96 -15.25 0.14 17.87
C SER A 96 -15.36 1.64 17.59
N PHE A 97 -16.17 2.00 16.59
CA PHE A 97 -16.44 3.37 16.18
C PHE A 97 -17.93 3.62 16.28
N ILE A 98 -18.32 4.60 17.09
CA ILE A 98 -19.72 4.93 17.36
C ILE A 98 -19.95 6.38 16.90
N GLU A 99 -21.04 6.63 16.18
CA GLU A 99 -21.43 7.97 15.76
C GLU A 99 -21.50 8.93 16.95
N GLY A 100 -21.00 10.16 16.78
CA GLY A 100 -20.99 11.19 17.84
C GLY A 100 -19.88 11.05 18.89
N TYR A 101 -19.24 9.87 19.01
CA TYR A 101 -18.07 9.65 19.89
C TYR A 101 -16.77 9.50 19.11
N SER A 102 -16.84 8.90 17.93
CA SER A 102 -15.74 8.73 17.00
C SER A 102 -15.82 9.78 15.88
N LYS A 103 -14.79 9.87 15.04
CA LYS A 103 -14.93 10.60 13.77
C LYS A 103 -16.15 10.01 13.03
N PRO A 104 -17.15 10.83 12.66
CA PRO A 104 -18.41 10.33 12.09
C PRO A 104 -18.19 9.37 10.92
N ASP A 105 -17.23 9.65 10.06
CA ASP A 105 -16.99 8.83 8.88
C ASP A 105 -16.57 7.38 9.24
N LEU A 106 -15.89 7.18 10.39
CA LEU A 106 -15.44 5.84 10.81
C LEU A 106 -16.60 4.89 11.20
N CYS A 107 -17.77 5.40 11.59
CA CYS A 107 -18.93 4.53 11.83
C CYS A 107 -19.59 4.04 10.53
N CYS A 108 -19.19 4.57 9.38
CA CYS A 108 -19.67 4.21 8.05
C CYS A 108 -18.62 3.45 7.23
N MET A 109 -17.66 2.77 7.87
CA MET A 109 -16.52 2.11 7.20
C MET A 109 -16.96 1.18 6.06
N ALA A 110 -18.07 0.47 6.22
CA ALA A 110 -18.63 -0.41 5.20
C ALA A 110 -19.04 0.29 3.89
N TYR A 111 -19.33 1.59 3.95
CA TYR A 111 -19.75 2.40 2.81
C TYR A 111 -18.62 3.25 2.22
N GLU A 112 -17.56 3.46 2.99
CA GLU A 112 -16.42 4.31 2.64
C GLU A 112 -15.21 3.51 2.16
N THR A 113 -15.21 2.21 2.39
CA THR A 113 -14.15 1.27 1.98
C THR A 113 -14.75 0.03 1.35
N GLU A 114 -14.01 -0.62 0.46
CA GLU A 114 -14.29 -1.98 -0.01
C GLU A 114 -13.43 -2.93 0.81
N ILE A 115 -14.00 -3.99 1.41
CA ILE A 115 -13.25 -4.91 2.29
C ILE A 115 -12.14 -5.66 1.54
N GLU A 116 -12.27 -5.81 0.22
CA GLU A 116 -11.24 -6.37 -0.65
C GLU A 116 -9.94 -5.53 -0.62
N ASN A 117 -10.04 -4.21 -0.45
CA ASN A 117 -8.91 -3.30 -0.38
C ASN A 117 -8.39 -3.16 1.06
N ILE A 118 -7.69 -4.20 1.55
CA ILE A 118 -7.15 -4.24 2.93
C ILE A 118 -6.33 -2.99 3.27
N ASP A 119 -5.50 -2.50 2.34
CA ASP A 119 -4.67 -1.31 2.54
C ASP A 119 -5.53 -0.05 2.76
N LYS A 120 -6.58 0.15 1.97
CA LYS A 120 -7.54 1.26 2.17
C LYS A 120 -8.28 1.12 3.48
N TRP A 121 -8.74 -0.08 3.83
CA TRP A 121 -9.40 -0.37 5.10
C TRP A 121 -8.51 0.00 6.30
N LEU A 122 -7.25 -0.44 6.28
CA LEU A 122 -6.27 -0.12 7.32
C LEU A 122 -5.97 1.39 7.40
N ASN A 123 -5.85 2.04 6.24
CA ASN A 123 -5.59 3.47 6.13
C ASN A 123 -6.75 4.33 6.60
N TYR A 124 -7.98 3.89 6.38
CA TYR A 124 -9.19 4.63 6.72
C TYR A 124 -9.29 4.85 8.23
N ALA A 125 -9.16 3.77 9.00
CA ALA A 125 -9.18 3.81 10.46
C ALA A 125 -7.81 4.17 11.09
N LYS A 126 -6.76 4.34 10.28
CA LYS A 126 -5.37 4.61 10.73
C LYS A 126 -4.90 3.64 11.81
N PHE A 127 -5.15 2.35 11.59
CA PHE A 127 -4.67 1.32 12.51
C PHE A 127 -3.14 1.34 12.58
N ARG A 128 -2.59 1.27 13.79
CA ARG A 128 -1.14 1.09 14.01
C ARG A 128 -0.81 -0.38 14.08
N THR A 129 0.35 -0.78 13.56
CA THR A 129 0.82 -2.17 13.62
C THR A 129 2.16 -2.31 14.34
N SER A 130 2.43 -3.51 14.86
CA SER A 130 3.75 -3.87 15.42
C SER A 130 4.70 -4.32 14.31
N GLU A 131 6.01 -4.33 14.57
CA GLU A 131 7.00 -4.86 13.63
C GLU A 131 6.69 -6.31 13.21
N GLN A 132 6.16 -7.13 14.13
CA GLN A 132 5.76 -8.50 13.84
C GLN A 132 4.55 -8.54 12.89
N GLU A 133 3.52 -7.72 13.14
CA GLU A 133 2.36 -7.60 12.25
C GLU A 133 2.81 -7.14 10.85
N GLN A 134 3.73 -6.17 10.76
CA GLN A 134 4.28 -5.69 9.49
C GLN A 134 4.99 -6.80 8.70
N GLN A 135 5.74 -7.69 9.36
CA GLN A 135 6.39 -8.83 8.66
C GLN A 135 5.36 -9.80 8.06
N VAL A 136 4.28 -10.11 8.79
CA VAL A 136 3.23 -11.01 8.30
C VAL A 136 2.44 -10.34 7.18
N MET A 137 2.09 -9.08 7.33
CA MET A 137 1.45 -8.28 6.27
C MET A 137 2.31 -8.23 5.00
N LEU A 138 3.62 -8.03 5.12
CA LEU A 138 4.55 -8.03 4.00
C LEU A 138 4.54 -9.37 3.26
N SER A 139 4.48 -10.49 3.98
CA SER A 139 4.34 -11.82 3.38
C SER A 139 3.00 -12.01 2.64
N CYS A 140 1.96 -11.29 3.07
CA CYS A 140 0.63 -11.25 2.45
C CYS A 140 0.51 -10.16 1.37
N GLY A 141 1.60 -9.50 0.99
CA GLY A 141 1.61 -8.50 -0.07
C GLY A 141 1.15 -7.11 0.35
N ILE A 142 1.24 -6.74 1.63
CA ILE A 142 0.91 -5.40 2.12
C ILE A 142 2.10 -4.82 2.86
N VAL A 143 2.48 -3.58 2.53
CA VAL A 143 3.59 -2.87 3.18
C VAL A 143 3.10 -1.61 3.86
N GLU A 144 3.66 -1.32 5.04
CA GLU A 144 3.48 -0.04 5.70
C GLU A 144 4.63 0.90 5.32
N ILE A 145 4.27 2.13 4.92
CA ILE A 145 5.15 3.18 4.44
C ILE A 145 4.70 4.47 5.11
N ASN A 146 5.55 5.01 5.99
CA ASN A 146 5.28 6.27 6.68
C ASN A 146 3.89 6.30 7.38
N GLY A 147 3.51 5.20 8.04
CA GLY A 147 2.22 5.07 8.73
C GLY A 147 1.01 4.87 7.81
N ASN A 148 1.23 4.60 6.52
CA ASN A 148 0.19 4.30 5.55
C ASN A 148 0.44 2.94 4.90
N TYR A 149 -0.62 2.21 4.57
CA TYR A 149 -0.54 0.87 4.00
C TYR A 149 -0.70 0.92 2.49
N LYS A 150 -0.05 0.00 1.79
CA LYS A 150 -0.26 -0.20 0.35
C LYS A 150 -0.14 -1.66 -0.03
N GLU A 151 -1.00 -2.11 -0.92
CA GLU A 151 -0.87 -3.42 -1.55
C GLU A 151 0.31 -3.42 -2.55
N ILE A 152 1.13 -4.45 -2.47
CA ILE A 152 2.19 -4.75 -3.41
C ILE A 152 1.56 -5.50 -4.59
N LYS A 153 1.41 -4.80 -5.72
CA LYS A 153 0.87 -5.41 -6.92
C LYS A 153 1.76 -6.55 -7.41
N LYS A 154 1.13 -7.67 -7.82
CA LYS A 154 1.81 -8.84 -8.41
C LYS A 154 2.56 -8.52 -9.71
N ASN A 155 2.13 -7.48 -10.42
CA ASN A 155 2.75 -7.00 -11.66
C ASN A 155 2.83 -5.47 -11.66
N ILE A 156 3.90 -4.95 -12.27
CA ILE A 156 4.05 -3.52 -12.51
C ILE A 156 3.26 -3.17 -13.77
N THR A 157 2.18 -2.42 -13.62
CA THR A 157 1.30 -1.98 -14.72
C THR A 157 1.05 -0.49 -14.62
N GLY A 158 0.90 0.18 -15.77
CA GLY A 158 0.49 1.59 -15.81
C GLY A 158 1.63 2.61 -15.71
N LEU A 159 2.90 2.18 -15.68
CA LEU A 159 4.02 3.11 -15.80
C LEU A 159 4.04 3.74 -17.21
N PRO A 160 4.12 5.08 -17.33
CA PRO A 160 4.24 5.71 -18.64
C PRO A 160 5.62 5.43 -19.25
N GLN A 161 5.72 5.49 -20.58
CA GLN A 161 7.00 5.36 -21.28
C GLN A 161 8.00 6.44 -20.82
N ILE A 162 7.50 7.66 -20.58
CA ILE A 162 8.24 8.80 -20.04
C ILE A 162 7.47 9.37 -18.85
N ALA A 163 8.12 9.42 -17.70
CA ALA A 163 7.63 10.04 -16.48
C ALA A 163 8.23 11.45 -16.35
N TYR A 164 7.40 12.49 -16.45
CA TYR A 164 7.86 13.87 -16.29
C TYR A 164 7.96 14.26 -14.83
N LEU A 165 9.10 14.84 -14.46
CA LEU A 165 9.36 15.28 -13.09
C LEU A 165 8.60 16.57 -12.76
N ARG A 166 8.13 16.66 -11.52
CA ARG A 166 7.50 17.84 -10.93
C ARG A 166 8.51 18.64 -10.12
N GLU A 167 8.23 19.93 -9.95
CA GLU A 167 9.02 20.87 -9.13
C GLU A 167 10.51 20.97 -9.50
N THR A 168 10.82 20.88 -10.79
CA THR A 168 12.17 20.99 -11.36
C THR A 168 12.81 22.38 -11.19
N SER A 169 12.04 23.40 -10.79
CA SER A 169 12.48 24.77 -10.57
C SER A 169 12.79 25.12 -9.11
N MET A 170 12.53 24.21 -8.17
CA MET A 170 12.71 24.48 -6.74
C MET A 170 14.15 24.21 -6.32
N ASN A 171 14.61 24.89 -5.26
CA ASN A 171 15.94 24.74 -4.68
C ASN A 171 17.05 24.91 -5.74
N ASN A 172 18.13 24.13 -5.64
CA ASN A 172 19.25 24.11 -6.59
C ASN A 172 19.00 23.19 -7.80
N ARG A 173 17.79 22.64 -7.99
CA ARG A 173 17.51 21.66 -9.05
C ARG A 173 17.74 22.21 -10.44
N ALA A 174 17.41 23.49 -10.68
CA ALA A 174 17.67 24.12 -11.97
C ALA A 174 19.16 24.06 -12.34
N GLU A 175 20.06 24.37 -11.40
CA GLU A 175 21.50 24.32 -11.63
C GLU A 175 22.03 22.89 -11.83
N VAL A 176 21.45 21.91 -11.14
CA VAL A 176 21.75 20.48 -11.34
C VAL A 176 21.33 20.06 -12.75
N ILE A 177 20.10 20.38 -13.14
CA ILE A 177 19.52 20.03 -14.44
C ILE A 177 20.30 20.68 -15.61
N GLU A 178 20.81 21.90 -15.44
CA GLU A 178 21.67 22.55 -16.45
C GLU A 178 22.94 21.74 -16.76
N LYS A 179 23.43 20.95 -15.79
CA LYS A 179 24.62 20.12 -15.92
C LYS A 179 24.33 18.66 -16.32
N SER A 180 23.08 18.22 -16.20
CA SER A 180 22.66 16.88 -16.57
C SER A 180 22.62 16.64 -18.09
N LEU A 181 22.63 15.35 -18.45
CA LEU A 181 22.65 14.83 -19.81
C LEU A 181 21.59 13.75 -20.02
N ILE A 182 21.08 13.66 -21.26
CA ILE A 182 20.21 12.55 -21.66
C ILE A 182 21.00 11.24 -21.60
N GLY A 183 20.37 10.19 -21.07
CA GLY A 183 20.93 8.86 -20.88
C GLY A 183 21.55 8.62 -19.50
N GLU A 184 21.74 9.67 -18.69
CA GLU A 184 22.21 9.56 -17.31
C GLU A 184 21.28 8.68 -16.49
N GLU A 185 21.87 7.78 -15.69
CA GLU A 185 21.12 7.00 -14.73
C GLU A 185 20.66 7.89 -13.57
N VAL A 186 19.45 7.62 -13.11
CA VAL A 186 18.85 8.29 -11.96
C VAL A 186 18.36 7.23 -10.98
N TYR A 187 18.22 7.63 -9.73
CA TYR A 187 17.76 6.76 -8.66
C TYR A 187 16.67 7.47 -7.85
N PHE A 188 15.85 6.65 -7.19
CA PHE A 188 14.71 7.13 -6.40
C PHE A 188 15.05 7.18 -4.92
N VAL A 189 14.61 8.26 -4.26
CA VAL A 189 14.81 8.50 -2.83
C VAL A 189 13.48 8.85 -2.20
N GLU A 190 13.21 8.32 -1.01
CA GLU A 190 12.01 8.63 -0.26
C GLU A 190 11.96 10.11 0.15
N ALA A 191 10.85 10.78 -0.19
CA ALA A 191 10.62 12.17 0.14
C ALA A 191 9.19 12.42 0.64
N ALA A 192 8.64 11.42 1.34
CA ALA A 192 7.31 11.46 1.90
C ALA A 192 7.05 12.70 2.76
N ASN A 193 5.82 13.20 2.70
CA ASN A 193 5.32 14.29 3.53
C ASN A 193 3.84 14.04 3.90
N GLU A 194 3.25 14.96 4.68
CA GLU A 194 1.89 14.81 5.19
C GLU A 194 0.79 14.74 4.10
N TYR A 195 1.04 15.29 2.91
CA TYR A 195 0.08 15.31 1.79
C TYR A 195 0.34 14.23 0.75
N ASP A 196 1.57 13.71 0.67
CA ASP A 196 1.98 12.66 -0.25
C ASP A 196 2.93 11.68 0.48
N PRO A 197 2.38 10.65 1.14
CA PRO A 197 3.14 9.73 1.98
C PRO A 197 4.00 8.74 1.17
N PHE A 198 3.76 8.64 -0.14
CA PHE A 198 4.49 7.75 -1.05
C PHE A 198 5.44 8.49 -1.98
N ARG A 199 5.63 9.80 -1.76
CA ARG A 199 6.39 10.68 -2.65
C ARG A 199 7.82 10.20 -2.85
N LEU A 200 8.20 10.05 -4.13
CA LEU A 200 9.55 9.73 -4.56
C LEU A 200 10.23 10.92 -5.23
N GLU A 201 11.44 11.22 -4.76
CA GLU A 201 12.35 12.17 -5.38
C GLU A 201 13.32 11.45 -6.31
N VAL A 202 13.63 12.09 -7.43
CA VAL A 202 14.53 11.56 -8.46
C VAL A 202 15.84 12.32 -8.40
N PHE A 203 16.93 11.58 -8.27
CA PHE A 203 18.27 12.12 -8.17
C PHE A 203 19.16 11.60 -9.29
N SER A 204 20.04 12.47 -9.78
CA SER A 204 21.26 12.07 -10.49
C SER A 204 22.45 12.05 -9.54
N GLU A 205 23.64 11.72 -10.05
CA GLU A 205 24.89 11.87 -9.29
C GLU A 205 25.15 13.33 -8.86
N LEU A 206 24.60 14.30 -9.60
CA LEU A 206 24.79 15.73 -9.33
C LEU A 206 23.81 16.28 -8.29
N GLY A 207 22.77 15.53 -7.93
CA GLY A 207 21.76 15.90 -6.94
C GLY A 207 20.33 15.71 -7.42
N SER A 208 19.40 16.34 -6.72
CA SER A 208 17.97 16.23 -7.00
C SER A 208 17.58 16.86 -8.34
N LEU A 209 16.70 16.19 -9.07
CA LEU A 209 16.12 16.66 -10.33
C LEU A 209 14.64 17.05 -10.20
N GLY A 210 13.94 16.54 -9.19
CA GLY A 210 12.50 16.76 -8.99
C GLY A 210 11.81 15.53 -8.44
N TYR A 211 10.48 15.54 -8.45
CA TYR A 211 9.68 14.43 -7.92
C TYR A 211 8.93 13.69 -9.01
N LEU A 212 8.69 12.40 -8.79
CA LEU A 212 7.75 11.64 -9.59
C LEU A 212 6.31 12.12 -9.35
N ASP A 213 5.46 11.83 -10.34
CA ASP A 213 4.02 11.89 -10.15
C ASP A 213 3.57 10.94 -9.03
N SER A 214 2.57 11.34 -8.23
CA SER A 214 2.10 10.54 -7.10
C SER A 214 1.61 9.16 -7.53
N TYR A 215 0.97 9.02 -8.70
CA TYR A 215 0.53 7.71 -9.21
C TYR A 215 1.71 6.77 -9.48
N ILE A 216 2.79 7.31 -10.06
CA ILE A 216 4.01 6.55 -10.32
C ILE A 216 4.68 6.18 -9.00
N SER A 217 4.73 7.13 -8.07
CA SER A 217 5.34 6.92 -6.75
C SER A 217 4.58 5.83 -5.96
N GLU A 218 3.25 5.87 -5.94
CA GLU A 218 2.40 4.84 -5.34
C GLU A 218 2.57 3.45 -5.96
N THR A 219 3.01 3.37 -7.22
CA THR A 219 3.26 2.10 -7.91
C THR A 219 4.66 1.56 -7.57
N ILE A 220 5.65 2.43 -7.45
CA ILE A 220 7.07 2.07 -7.29
C ILE A 220 7.44 1.88 -5.81
N MET A 221 7.01 2.78 -4.94
CA MET A 221 7.40 2.82 -3.52
C MET A 221 7.12 1.51 -2.77
N PRO A 222 5.96 0.84 -2.93
CA PRO A 222 5.70 -0.43 -2.26
C PRO A 222 6.71 -1.54 -2.63
N LEU A 223 7.18 -1.52 -3.88
CA LEU A 223 8.16 -2.47 -4.37
C LEU A 223 9.57 -2.12 -3.88
N MET A 224 9.89 -0.83 -3.72
CA MET A 224 11.15 -0.39 -3.11
C MET A 224 11.23 -0.81 -1.64
N GLU A 225 10.21 -0.49 -0.85
CA GLU A 225 10.17 -0.79 0.59
C GLU A 225 10.17 -2.29 0.87
N SER A 226 9.45 -3.06 0.05
CA SER A 226 9.47 -4.52 0.13
C SER A 226 10.74 -5.17 -0.44
N LYS A 227 11.68 -4.38 -0.97
CA LYS A 227 12.91 -4.85 -1.66
C LYS A 227 12.61 -5.77 -2.84
N ARG A 228 11.49 -5.58 -3.54
CA ARG A 228 11.07 -6.37 -4.70
C ARG A 228 11.19 -5.61 -6.03
N LEU A 229 11.67 -4.37 -6.01
CA LEU A 229 11.88 -3.60 -7.23
C LEU A 229 13.28 -3.81 -7.80
N ASP A 230 13.36 -4.42 -8.98
CA ASP A 230 14.51 -4.28 -9.87
C ASP A 230 14.17 -3.24 -10.94
N TYR A 231 15.02 -2.23 -11.13
CA TYR A 231 14.74 -1.17 -12.09
C TYR A 231 15.98 -0.52 -12.68
N THR A 232 15.84 0.04 -13.87
CA THR A 232 16.75 1.02 -14.46
C THR A 232 15.95 2.26 -14.81
N ALA A 233 16.38 3.42 -14.31
CA ALA A 233 15.77 4.70 -14.65
C ALA A 233 16.83 5.63 -15.25
N ARG A 234 16.47 6.33 -16.32
CA ARG A 234 17.38 7.21 -17.07
C ARG A 234 16.68 8.47 -17.53
N ILE A 235 17.41 9.59 -17.56
CA ILE A 235 16.93 10.81 -18.23
C ILE A 235 16.73 10.49 -19.72
N ALA A 236 15.50 10.55 -20.19
CA ALA A 236 15.16 10.26 -21.59
C ALA A 236 14.85 11.55 -22.37
N GLU A 237 14.29 12.55 -21.68
CA GLU A 237 14.02 13.87 -22.24
C GLU A 237 14.52 14.96 -21.30
N LEU A 238 15.14 15.99 -21.88
CA LEU A 238 15.72 17.09 -21.14
C LEU A 238 15.59 18.39 -21.94
N VAL A 239 14.91 19.37 -21.35
CA VAL A 239 14.90 20.75 -21.84
C VAL A 239 15.30 21.65 -20.68
N LYS A 240 16.51 22.19 -20.75
CA LYS A 240 17.09 23.02 -19.70
C LYS A 240 16.39 24.36 -19.61
N LEU A 241 16.44 25.02 -18.45
CA LEU A 241 15.77 26.31 -18.29
C LEU A 241 16.37 27.36 -19.24
N SER A 242 17.69 27.32 -19.43
CA SER A 242 18.44 28.16 -20.37
C SER A 242 18.01 28.01 -21.83
N GLU A 243 17.43 26.86 -22.20
CA GLU A 243 16.95 26.53 -23.55
C GLU A 243 15.46 26.88 -23.75
N ARG A 244 14.77 27.26 -22.66
CA ARG A 244 13.34 27.56 -22.68
C ARG A 244 13.11 29.02 -23.07
N ASN A 245 11.86 29.33 -23.42
CA ASN A 245 11.49 30.72 -23.64
C ASN A 245 11.61 31.54 -22.35
N LYS A 246 11.77 32.86 -22.48
CA LYS A 246 11.96 33.81 -21.37
C LYS A 246 10.85 33.81 -20.30
N HIS A 247 9.69 33.20 -20.56
CA HIS A 247 8.57 33.11 -19.63
C HIS A 247 8.50 31.77 -18.89
N ALA A 248 9.30 30.78 -19.31
CA ALA A 248 9.39 29.51 -18.62
C ALA A 248 10.02 29.71 -17.24
N LYS A 249 9.44 29.03 -16.24
CA LYS A 249 9.92 29.08 -14.86
C LYS A 249 10.61 27.78 -14.43
N SER A 250 10.60 26.76 -15.29
CA SER A 250 11.08 25.42 -14.96
C SER A 250 11.61 24.68 -16.20
N SER A 251 12.58 23.81 -15.94
CA SER A 251 13.10 22.83 -16.90
C SER A 251 12.10 21.69 -17.10
N ILE A 252 12.17 21.02 -18.24
CA ILE A 252 11.43 19.77 -18.49
C ILE A 252 12.41 18.63 -18.36
N VAL A 253 12.10 17.67 -17.48
CA VAL A 253 12.89 16.45 -17.31
C VAL A 253 11.91 15.28 -17.41
N GLY A 254 12.11 14.42 -18.40
CA GLY A 254 11.38 13.18 -18.58
C GLY A 254 12.31 12.00 -18.35
N ILE A 255 11.90 11.07 -17.49
CA ILE A 255 12.68 9.86 -17.21
C ILE A 255 12.00 8.64 -17.81
N SER A 256 12.79 7.75 -18.39
CA SER A 256 12.37 6.39 -18.72
C SER A 256 12.59 5.49 -17.51
N ILE A 257 11.65 4.60 -17.23
CA ILE A 257 11.71 3.65 -16.12
C ILE A 257 11.44 2.24 -16.67
N ASP A 258 12.46 1.39 -16.70
CA ASP A 258 12.30 -0.05 -16.90
C ASP A 258 12.31 -0.71 -15.52
N ALA A 259 11.16 -1.20 -15.07
CA ALA A 259 10.99 -1.76 -13.75
C ALA A 259 10.35 -3.15 -13.83
N LYS A 260 10.84 -4.06 -12.99
CA LYS A 260 10.35 -5.44 -12.87
C LYS A 260 10.25 -5.83 -11.41
N MET A 261 9.28 -6.67 -11.11
CA MET A 261 9.21 -7.29 -9.80
C MET A 261 10.24 -8.42 -9.73
N SER A 262 10.98 -8.47 -8.64
CA SER A 262 11.94 -9.52 -8.33
C SER A 262 11.39 -10.42 -7.22
N ASP A 263 11.48 -11.73 -7.44
CA ASP A 263 11.14 -12.74 -6.43
C ASP A 263 12.21 -12.85 -5.32
N ILE A 264 13.41 -12.33 -5.58
CA ILE A 264 14.53 -12.28 -4.64
C ILE A 264 14.69 -10.84 -4.16
N PRO A 265 14.93 -10.60 -2.85
CA PRO A 265 15.20 -9.27 -2.34
C PRO A 265 16.32 -8.56 -3.11
N VAL A 266 16.02 -7.37 -3.65
CA VAL A 266 16.96 -6.52 -4.38
C VAL A 266 17.61 -5.55 -3.41
N HIS A 267 18.93 -5.37 -3.53
CA HIS A 267 19.62 -4.35 -2.76
C HIS A 267 19.29 -2.95 -3.31
N PRO A 268 19.03 -1.95 -2.45
CA PRO A 268 18.82 -0.59 -2.89
C PRO A 268 19.99 -0.12 -3.77
N LYS A 269 19.68 0.56 -4.87
CA LYS A 269 20.69 1.26 -5.67
C LYS A 269 21.25 2.41 -4.81
N ALA A 270 22.33 2.15 -4.10
CA ALA A 270 22.96 3.10 -3.21
C ALA A 270 23.82 4.07 -4.02
N SER A 271 23.43 5.35 -4.06
CA SER A 271 24.35 6.46 -4.31
C SER A 271 23.75 7.81 -3.92
N VAL A 272 23.39 8.03 -2.66
CA VAL A 272 23.31 9.41 -2.14
C VAL A 272 24.45 9.58 -1.15
N PRO A 273 25.46 10.44 -1.41
CA PRO A 273 26.32 10.92 -0.35
C PRO A 273 25.42 11.63 0.65
N HIS A 274 25.53 11.32 1.96
CA HIS A 274 24.79 12.00 3.03
C HIS A 274 24.72 13.51 2.77
N ILE A 275 23.56 13.98 2.29
CA ILE A 275 23.21 15.39 2.38
C ILE A 275 22.46 15.46 3.69
N GLU A 276 23.13 15.95 4.73
CA GLU A 276 22.47 16.40 5.96
C GLU A 276 21.34 17.36 5.54
N ARG A 277 20.10 16.96 5.81
CA ARG A 277 18.92 17.82 5.65
C ARG A 277 18.95 18.94 6.68
#